data_AF-A0A955E8E1-F1
#
_entry.id   AF-A0A955E8E1-F1
#
_cell.length_a   1.000
_cell.length_b   1.000
_cell.length_c   1.000
_cell.angle_alpha   90.00
_cell.angle_beta   90.00
_cell.angle_gamma   90.00
#
_symmetry.space_group_name_H-M   'P 1'
#
loop_
_entity.id
_entity.type
_entity.pdbx_description
1 polymer ?
#
loop_
_entity_poly.entity_id
_entity_poly.type
_entity_poly.pdbx_seq_one_letter_code
_entity_poly.pdbx_strand_id
1 'polypeptide(L)'
;VLGTPPMTDEVDRDEAVARMVEFLQPVADAPNTLDEVYRREIADAAGNARPGESVPTESVVKSLVERIEREAGLKLDQDLLRQVEVEKALSGAWYMHGAATMPKSITATGLAGSTRNPQLKALMDDDRYKDAWERLLPFVRKRVVIDDYNMEPARMIRYTKQYGPFDWRHACSHSVYWSVRGIEEGYDRIAIDTYKTLNTDRVTLHSMQELFRTGSIQYDLVTGEYMAFSSLGWLDTYRQVLEENIRGRHYLADDPDRAYRTTSAGLENLIRDAIVAYYRRGDIASAVKWKQYLEDGVGTWLNSNDDAKINELRDLSIDEFYEKQLRDRASIPQVAEFEVEGSLMQAFRALLLRNDIERFNKEFRYAAAVHKLYFEKQNSQTFIDQNARMEAMPRNFNEMVAVVFFKLMFERDAGPYNAAAIYQRAPLLIQQWTYDRVRYFTLSQGMLTPEEFDQLFPEPANMESMRETIRAEVEAELKRRQMLQGTIEQQ
;
A
#
# COMPACT_ATOMS: atom_id res chain seq x y z
N VAL A 1 -7.79 -5.89 13.78
CA VAL A 1 -8.44 -7.22 13.95
C VAL A 1 -7.40 -8.33 13.96
N LEU A 2 -6.87 -8.75 12.81
CA LEU A 2 -5.95 -9.90 12.74
C LEU A 2 -4.56 -9.67 13.35
N GLY A 3 -4.20 -8.41 13.64
CA GLY A 3 -2.84 -8.00 14.02
C GLY A 3 -2.06 -7.48 12.82
N THR A 4 -0.76 -7.20 13.01
CA THR A 4 0.14 -6.80 11.94
C THR A 4 0.53 -8.02 11.09
N PRO A 5 0.19 -8.07 9.79
CA PRO A 5 0.57 -9.19 8.93
C PRO A 5 2.09 -9.19 8.65
N PRO A 6 2.66 -10.35 8.25
CA PRO A 6 4.04 -10.42 7.81
C PRO A 6 4.25 -9.60 6.52
N MET A 7 5.48 -9.14 6.29
CA MET A 7 5.85 -8.51 5.01
C MET A 7 5.95 -9.57 3.91
N THR A 8 5.31 -9.27 2.77
CA THR A 8 5.18 -10.17 1.61
C THR A 8 5.63 -9.52 0.30
N ASP A 9 6.05 -8.27 0.32
CA ASP A 9 6.42 -7.46 -0.86
C ASP A 9 7.83 -7.76 -1.40
N GLU A 10 8.65 -8.48 -0.65
CA GLU A 10 10.08 -8.73 -0.93
C GLU A 10 10.40 -10.20 -1.26
N VAL A 11 9.41 -11.07 -1.30
CA VAL A 11 9.58 -12.51 -1.52
C VAL A 11 8.77 -12.97 -2.72
N ASP A 12 9.10 -14.15 -3.24
CA ASP A 12 8.27 -14.77 -4.27
C ASP A 12 6.85 -15.05 -3.75
N ARG A 13 5.91 -15.27 -4.69
CA ARG A 13 4.50 -15.45 -4.37
C ARG A 13 4.26 -16.61 -3.41
N ASP A 14 4.96 -17.72 -3.57
CA ASP A 14 4.69 -18.94 -2.81
C ASP A 14 5.20 -18.80 -1.37
N GLU A 15 6.35 -18.16 -1.19
CA GLU A 15 6.83 -17.77 0.14
C GLU A 15 5.87 -16.76 0.81
N ALA A 16 5.41 -15.75 0.06
CA ALA A 16 4.43 -14.78 0.58
C ALA A 16 3.12 -15.46 1.03
N VAL A 17 2.63 -16.42 0.24
CA VAL A 17 1.46 -17.24 0.58
C VAL A 17 1.71 -18.06 1.83
N ALA A 18 2.87 -18.72 1.94
CA ALA A 18 3.22 -19.53 3.10
C ALA A 18 3.24 -18.71 4.39
N ARG A 19 3.90 -17.53 4.37
CA ARG A 19 3.93 -16.60 5.51
C ARG A 19 2.53 -16.13 5.93
N MET A 20 1.69 -15.79 4.95
CA MET A 20 0.32 -15.35 5.24
C MET A 20 -0.55 -16.48 5.78
N VAL A 21 -0.37 -17.71 5.29
CA VAL A 21 -1.05 -18.90 5.84
C VAL A 21 -0.62 -19.13 7.29
N GLU A 22 0.68 -19.11 7.57
CA GLU A 22 1.22 -19.25 8.93
C GLU A 22 0.65 -18.18 9.87
N PHE A 23 0.55 -16.92 9.41
CA PHE A 23 -0.06 -15.83 10.16
C PHE A 23 -1.54 -16.05 10.49
N LEU A 24 -2.32 -16.63 9.57
CA LEU A 24 -3.75 -16.89 9.75
C LEU A 24 -4.03 -18.18 10.54
N GLN A 25 -3.09 -19.13 10.54
CA GLN A 25 -3.29 -20.47 11.08
C GLN A 25 -3.68 -20.47 12.57
N PRO A 26 -3.03 -19.69 13.48
CA PRO A 26 -3.46 -19.61 14.87
C PRO A 26 -4.91 -19.15 15.04
N VAL A 27 -5.38 -18.24 14.19
CA VAL A 27 -6.76 -17.75 14.22
C VAL A 27 -7.73 -18.83 13.74
N ALA A 28 -7.36 -19.62 12.73
CA ALA A 28 -8.21 -20.71 12.26
C ALA A 28 -8.31 -21.87 13.28
N ASP A 29 -7.19 -22.23 13.90
CA ASP A 29 -7.08 -23.35 14.85
C ASP A 29 -7.59 -23.02 16.26
N ALA A 30 -7.81 -21.73 16.54
CA ALA A 30 -8.36 -21.27 17.80
C ALA A 30 -9.71 -21.96 18.10
N PRO A 31 -9.99 -22.27 19.37
CA PRO A 31 -11.28 -22.80 19.80
C PRO A 31 -12.48 -21.98 19.32
N ASN A 32 -13.66 -22.62 19.20
CA ASN A 32 -14.88 -21.90 18.80
C ASN A 32 -15.57 -21.21 19.99
N THR A 33 -15.25 -21.63 21.21
CA THR A 33 -15.87 -21.17 22.45
C THR A 33 -14.81 -20.84 23.50
N LEU A 34 -15.13 -19.91 24.40
CA LEU A 34 -14.20 -19.49 25.45
C LEU A 34 -13.94 -20.60 26.48
N ASP A 35 -14.95 -21.41 26.81
CA ASP A 35 -14.80 -22.60 27.66
C ASP A 35 -13.83 -23.64 27.10
N GLU A 36 -13.75 -23.75 25.77
CA GLU A 36 -12.78 -24.62 25.13
C GLU A 36 -11.36 -24.05 25.22
N VAL A 37 -11.17 -22.71 25.18
CA VAL A 37 -9.87 -22.07 25.46
C VAL A 37 -9.40 -22.43 26.87
N TYR A 38 -10.27 -22.26 27.86
CA TYR A 38 -9.97 -22.58 29.27
C TYR A 38 -9.59 -24.05 29.45
N ARG A 39 -10.36 -24.96 28.84
CA ARG A 39 -10.09 -26.41 28.94
C ARG A 39 -8.77 -26.80 28.27
N ARG A 40 -8.46 -26.22 27.10
CA ARG A 40 -7.18 -26.51 26.40
C ARG A 40 -5.97 -26.00 27.18
N GLU A 41 -6.04 -24.81 27.76
CA GLU A 41 -4.98 -24.28 28.63
C GLU A 41 -4.67 -25.25 29.80
N ILE A 42 -5.70 -25.68 30.53
CA ILE A 42 -5.53 -26.60 31.65
C ILE A 42 -4.98 -27.96 31.18
N ALA A 43 -5.47 -28.48 30.04
CA ALA A 43 -5.00 -29.74 29.48
C ALA A 43 -3.52 -29.66 29.04
N ASP A 44 -3.10 -28.55 28.43
CA ASP A 44 -1.71 -28.33 28.03
C ASP A 44 -0.79 -28.21 29.26
N ALA A 45 -1.24 -27.50 30.30
CA ALA A 45 -0.52 -27.42 31.57
C ALA A 45 -0.38 -28.81 32.22
N ALA A 46 -1.43 -29.64 32.18
CA ALA A 46 -1.39 -31.00 32.67
C ALA A 46 -0.42 -31.90 31.89
N GLY A 47 -0.38 -31.76 30.56
CA GLY A 47 0.51 -32.52 29.68
C GLY A 47 1.98 -32.17 29.83
N ASN A 48 2.28 -30.92 30.21
CA ASN A 48 3.64 -30.42 30.40
C ASN A 48 4.16 -30.54 31.85
N ALA A 49 3.29 -30.86 32.81
CA ALA A 49 3.65 -30.99 34.22
C ALA A 49 4.62 -32.17 34.45
N ARG A 50 5.68 -31.93 35.22
CA ARG A 50 6.61 -33.00 35.61
C ARG A 50 5.97 -33.93 36.64
N PRO A 51 6.44 -35.18 36.79
CA PRO A 51 5.97 -36.07 37.85
C PRO A 51 6.08 -35.41 39.24
N GLY A 52 4.96 -35.24 39.94
CA GLY A 52 4.88 -34.61 41.26
C GLY A 52 4.60 -33.10 41.25
N GLU A 53 4.50 -32.46 40.09
CA GLU A 53 4.14 -31.05 39.96
C GLU A 53 2.62 -30.86 40.01
N SER A 54 2.13 -29.82 40.70
CA SER A 54 0.70 -29.56 40.81
C SER A 54 0.18 -28.97 39.51
N VAL A 55 -0.80 -29.63 38.90
CA VAL A 55 -1.50 -29.10 37.73
C VAL A 55 -2.46 -27.98 38.17
N PRO A 56 -2.43 -26.81 37.51
CA PRO A 56 -3.39 -25.74 37.79
C PRO A 56 -4.83 -26.22 37.58
N THR A 57 -5.69 -26.01 38.58
CA THR A 57 -7.13 -26.34 38.48
C THR A 57 -7.96 -25.19 37.92
N GLU A 58 -7.42 -23.99 37.91
CA GLU A 58 -8.05 -22.78 37.41
C GLU A 58 -7.29 -22.23 36.20
N SER A 59 -8.05 -21.71 35.24
CA SER A 59 -7.53 -21.14 34.00
C SER A 59 -6.99 -19.72 34.25
N VAL A 60 -5.74 -19.47 33.85
CA VAL A 60 -5.16 -18.12 33.90
C VAL A 60 -5.80 -17.24 32.84
N VAL A 61 -6.16 -17.81 31.69
CA VAL A 61 -6.96 -17.13 30.66
C VAL A 61 -8.30 -16.65 31.22
N LYS A 62 -8.98 -17.46 32.03
CA LYS A 62 -10.24 -17.05 32.69
C LYS A 62 -10.02 -15.86 33.63
N SER A 63 -8.97 -15.91 34.47
CA SER A 63 -8.61 -14.78 35.33
C SER A 63 -8.31 -13.52 34.53
N LEU A 64 -7.60 -13.63 33.41
CA LEU A 64 -7.32 -12.52 32.51
C LEU A 64 -8.60 -11.90 31.95
N VAL A 65 -9.52 -12.72 31.43
CA VAL A 65 -10.81 -12.25 30.88
C VAL A 65 -11.61 -11.46 31.91
N GLU A 66 -11.76 -12.00 33.13
CA GLU A 66 -12.49 -11.32 34.21
C GLU A 66 -11.86 -9.97 34.57
N ARG A 67 -10.53 -9.87 34.51
CA ARG A 67 -9.82 -8.61 34.77
C ARG A 67 -9.93 -7.63 33.61
N ILE A 68 -9.89 -8.08 32.37
CA ILE A 68 -10.13 -7.22 31.19
C ILE A 68 -11.52 -6.56 31.30
N GLU A 69 -12.54 -7.36 31.61
CA GLU A 69 -13.92 -6.84 31.73
C GLU A 69 -14.06 -5.90 32.92
N ARG A 70 -13.53 -6.28 34.09
CA ARG A 70 -13.71 -5.52 35.34
C ARG A 70 -12.81 -4.29 35.45
N GLU A 71 -11.55 -4.40 35.07
CA GLU A 71 -10.53 -3.37 35.30
C GLU A 71 -10.33 -2.48 34.08
N ALA A 72 -10.29 -3.07 32.88
CA ALA A 72 -10.12 -2.32 31.63
C ALA A 72 -11.46 -1.90 31.01
N GLY A 73 -12.59 -2.47 31.45
CA GLY A 73 -13.93 -2.13 30.95
C GLY A 73 -14.18 -2.58 29.51
N LEU A 74 -13.44 -3.58 29.04
CA LEU A 74 -13.48 -4.04 27.65
C LEU A 74 -14.20 -5.36 27.50
N LYS A 75 -14.91 -5.51 26.37
CA LYS A 75 -15.48 -6.78 25.93
C LYS A 75 -14.48 -7.52 25.05
N LEU A 76 -14.69 -8.82 24.89
CA LEU A 76 -13.90 -9.66 23.99
C LEU A 76 -14.32 -9.47 22.52
N ASP A 77 -14.13 -8.26 21.99
CA ASP A 77 -14.56 -7.85 20.66
C ASP A 77 -13.47 -7.09 19.88
N GLN A 78 -13.85 -6.45 18.78
CA GLN A 78 -12.96 -5.67 17.94
C GLN A 78 -12.28 -4.51 18.70
N ASP A 79 -12.91 -3.91 19.72
CA ASP A 79 -12.30 -2.80 20.43
C ASP A 79 -11.15 -3.26 21.33
N LEU A 80 -11.28 -4.42 22.00
CA LEU A 80 -10.15 -5.03 22.71
C LEU A 80 -8.97 -5.27 21.77
N LEU A 81 -9.22 -5.86 20.60
CA LEU A 81 -8.16 -6.11 19.61
C LEU A 81 -7.51 -4.81 19.15
N ARG A 82 -8.30 -3.76 18.92
CA ARG A 82 -7.80 -2.44 18.53
C ARG A 82 -6.88 -1.87 19.61
N GLN A 83 -7.32 -1.87 20.87
CA GLN A 83 -6.53 -1.33 21.98
C GLN A 83 -5.24 -2.12 22.21
N VAL A 84 -5.29 -3.46 22.16
CA VAL A 84 -4.09 -4.30 22.28
C VAL A 84 -3.06 -3.97 21.20
N GLU A 85 -3.47 -3.86 19.94
CA GLU A 85 -2.52 -3.58 18.84
C GLU A 85 -1.97 -2.14 18.90
N VAL A 86 -2.76 -1.16 19.36
CA VAL A 86 -2.29 0.21 19.62
C VAL A 86 -1.25 0.22 20.75
N GLU A 87 -1.50 -0.46 21.87
CA GLU A 87 -0.54 -0.53 22.99
C GLU A 87 0.76 -1.23 22.59
N LYS A 88 0.70 -2.29 21.75
CA LYS A 88 1.90 -2.92 21.16
C LYS A 88 2.67 -1.95 20.27
N ALA A 89 1.98 -1.22 19.39
CA ALA A 89 2.60 -0.25 18.49
C ALA A 89 3.27 0.89 19.28
N LEU A 90 2.60 1.41 20.31
CA LEU A 90 3.15 2.43 21.21
C LEU A 90 4.38 1.95 21.97
N SER A 91 4.38 0.70 22.44
CA SER A 91 5.50 0.13 23.21
C SER A 91 6.74 -0.13 22.34
N GLY A 92 6.57 -0.35 21.02
CA GLY A 92 7.66 -0.52 20.06
C GLY A 92 8.12 0.75 19.34
N ALA A 93 7.39 1.87 19.50
CA ALA A 93 7.69 3.12 18.81
C ALA A 93 8.94 3.80 19.39
N TRP A 94 10.01 3.90 18.58
CA TRP A 94 11.29 4.48 18.99
C TRP A 94 11.20 5.93 19.53
N TYR A 95 10.23 6.73 19.07
CA TYR A 95 9.99 8.10 19.54
C TYR A 95 9.30 8.19 20.91
N MET A 96 8.74 7.09 21.42
CA MET A 96 8.19 7.03 22.78
C MET A 96 9.28 6.96 23.85
N HIS A 97 10.50 6.54 23.52
CA HIS A 97 11.64 6.56 24.45
C HIS A 97 12.12 7.97 24.81
N GLY A 98 11.74 8.99 24.02
CA GLY A 98 11.95 10.41 24.33
C GLY A 98 10.71 11.12 24.92
N ALA A 99 9.59 10.42 25.07
CA ALA A 99 8.31 11.04 25.46
C ALA A 99 8.28 11.58 26.91
N ALA A 100 9.22 11.17 27.77
CA ALA A 100 9.33 11.65 29.15
C ALA A 100 9.63 13.17 29.24
N THR A 101 10.19 13.77 28.19
CA THR A 101 10.48 15.21 28.10
C THR A 101 9.50 15.98 27.21
N MET A 102 8.42 15.34 26.72
CA MET A 102 7.49 15.98 25.78
C MET A 102 6.29 16.67 26.47
N PRO A 103 5.93 17.90 26.04
CA PRO A 103 4.72 18.58 26.50
C PRO A 103 3.45 17.77 26.25
N LYS A 104 2.54 17.74 27.24
CA LYS A 104 1.26 17.00 27.20
C LYS A 104 0.32 17.40 26.05
N SER A 105 0.52 18.58 25.46
CA SER A 105 -0.20 19.03 24.26
C SER A 105 0.14 18.24 22.99
N ILE A 106 1.25 17.49 23.00
CA ILE A 106 1.81 16.76 21.85
C ILE A 106 1.47 15.26 21.90
N THR A 107 1.09 14.73 23.07
CA THR A 107 0.60 13.34 23.21
C THR A 107 -0.84 13.13 22.70
N ALA A 108 -1.39 14.11 21.99
CA ALA A 108 -2.79 14.14 21.56
C ALA A 108 -2.93 14.24 20.04
N THR A 109 -2.35 13.30 19.28
CA THR A 109 -2.93 12.96 17.97
C THR A 109 -4.13 12.06 18.23
N GLY A 110 -5.33 12.65 18.18
CA GLY A 110 -6.70 12.11 18.15
C GLY A 110 -7.01 10.69 18.65
N LEU A 111 -6.30 9.66 18.19
CA LEU A 111 -6.42 8.27 18.63
C LEU A 111 -5.51 7.92 19.83
N ALA A 112 -4.24 8.31 19.86
CA ALA A 112 -3.28 7.81 20.85
C ALA A 112 -3.56 8.29 22.29
N GLY A 113 -4.21 9.44 22.46
CA GLY A 113 -4.62 9.96 23.77
C GLY A 113 -5.99 9.46 24.25
N SER A 114 -6.93 9.20 23.32
CA SER A 114 -8.28 8.69 23.61
C SER A 114 -8.34 7.16 23.75
N THR A 115 -7.29 6.46 23.30
CA THR A 115 -7.20 4.99 23.27
C THR A 115 -6.35 4.41 24.41
N ARG A 116 -5.70 5.26 25.23
CA ARG A 116 -4.87 4.74 26.34
C ARG A 116 -5.76 4.10 27.39
N ASN A 117 -5.51 2.83 27.65
CA ASN A 117 -6.14 2.10 28.73
C ASN A 117 -5.04 1.61 29.68
N PRO A 118 -4.71 2.38 30.73
CA PRO A 118 -3.57 2.07 31.60
C PRO A 118 -3.77 0.73 32.33
N GLN A 119 -5.02 0.33 32.58
CA GLN A 119 -5.35 -0.98 33.16
C GLN A 119 -5.05 -2.10 32.15
N LEU A 120 -5.47 -1.95 30.89
CA LEU A 120 -5.11 -2.90 29.84
C LEU A 120 -3.59 -3.01 29.69
N LYS A 121 -2.88 -1.88 29.65
CA LYS A 121 -1.41 -1.88 29.60
C LYS A 121 -0.79 -2.64 30.78
N ALA A 122 -1.28 -2.39 32.00
CA ALA A 122 -0.79 -3.11 33.18
C ALA A 122 -1.02 -4.63 33.09
N LEU A 123 -2.15 -5.07 32.49
CA LEU A 123 -2.42 -6.49 32.24
C LEU A 123 -1.54 -7.08 31.14
N MET A 124 -1.15 -6.29 30.14
CA MET A 124 -0.23 -6.71 29.07
C MET A 124 1.22 -6.79 29.54
N ASP A 125 1.64 -5.89 30.44
CA ASP A 125 2.99 -5.85 31.01
C ASP A 125 3.20 -6.89 32.14
N ASP A 126 2.13 -7.49 32.67
CA ASP A 126 2.19 -8.50 33.72
C ASP A 126 2.60 -9.87 33.15
N ASP A 127 3.82 -10.29 33.45
CA ASP A 127 4.43 -11.55 32.97
C ASP A 127 3.56 -12.79 33.24
N ARG A 128 2.69 -12.76 34.27
CA ARG A 128 1.79 -13.87 34.60
C ARG A 128 0.77 -14.17 33.50
N TYR A 129 0.44 -13.18 32.66
CA TYR A 129 -0.58 -13.31 31.61
C TYR A 129 0.00 -13.49 30.21
N LYS A 130 1.32 -13.63 30.04
CA LYS A 130 1.94 -13.77 28.70
C LYS A 130 1.33 -14.91 27.89
N ASP A 131 1.36 -16.13 28.41
CA ASP A 131 0.76 -17.31 27.76
C ASP A 131 -0.77 -17.17 27.61
N ALA A 132 -1.43 -16.54 28.59
CA ALA A 132 -2.88 -16.30 28.53
C ALA A 132 -3.28 -15.37 27.37
N TRP A 133 -2.50 -14.32 27.10
CA TRP A 133 -2.71 -13.43 25.94
C TRP A 133 -2.49 -14.16 24.61
N GLU A 134 -1.47 -15.02 24.53
CA GLU A 134 -1.18 -15.82 23.32
C GLU A 134 -2.32 -16.80 22.99
N ARG A 135 -3.04 -17.29 24.01
CA ARG A 135 -4.22 -18.15 23.84
C ARG A 135 -5.51 -17.37 23.58
N LEU A 136 -5.70 -16.25 24.25
CA LEU A 136 -6.93 -15.46 24.17
C LEU A 136 -7.05 -14.71 22.84
N LEU A 137 -5.99 -14.05 22.38
CA LEU A 137 -6.08 -13.19 21.19
C LEU A 137 -6.49 -13.93 19.91
N PRO A 138 -5.96 -15.13 19.58
CA PRO A 138 -6.43 -15.88 18.42
C PRO A 138 -7.92 -16.24 18.50
N PHE A 139 -8.43 -16.58 19.68
CA PHE A 139 -9.86 -16.82 19.90
C PHE A 139 -10.69 -15.57 19.63
N VAL A 140 -10.33 -14.42 20.22
CA VAL A 140 -11.06 -13.16 20.02
C VAL A 140 -11.03 -12.76 18.54
N ARG A 141 -9.88 -12.88 17.87
CA ARG A 141 -9.75 -12.65 16.42
C ARG A 141 -10.67 -13.54 15.61
N LYS A 142 -10.73 -14.83 15.94
CA LYS A 142 -11.62 -15.79 15.28
C LYS A 142 -13.09 -15.39 15.43
N ARG A 143 -13.51 -15.01 16.65
CA ARG A 143 -14.87 -14.56 16.91
C ARG A 143 -15.22 -13.31 16.11
N VAL A 144 -14.38 -12.28 16.14
CA VAL A 144 -14.60 -11.05 15.35
C VAL A 144 -14.70 -11.35 13.85
N VAL A 145 -13.82 -12.20 13.31
CA VAL A 145 -13.87 -12.58 11.89
C VAL A 145 -15.18 -13.29 11.52
N ILE A 146 -15.68 -14.17 12.38
CA ILE A 146 -16.92 -14.92 12.14
C ILE A 146 -18.15 -14.05 12.38
N ASP A 147 -18.21 -13.37 13.51
CA ASP A 147 -19.41 -12.71 14.02
C ASP A 147 -19.61 -11.33 13.38
N ASP A 148 -18.54 -10.54 13.25
CA ASP A 148 -18.62 -9.17 12.74
C ASP A 148 -18.39 -9.12 11.23
N TYR A 149 -17.40 -9.88 10.73
CA TYR A 149 -17.04 -9.90 9.32
C TYR A 149 -17.77 -10.98 8.51
N ASN A 150 -18.48 -11.91 9.14
CA ASN A 150 -19.18 -13.03 8.48
C ASN A 150 -18.26 -13.91 7.61
N MET A 151 -16.97 -13.94 7.93
CA MET A 151 -15.94 -14.67 7.19
C MET A 151 -15.50 -15.93 7.95
N GLU A 152 -14.98 -16.90 7.20
CA GLU A 152 -14.53 -18.18 7.73
C GLU A 152 -12.99 -18.24 7.69
N PRO A 153 -12.27 -18.26 8.83
CA PRO A 153 -10.80 -18.27 8.84
C PRO A 153 -10.18 -19.41 8.01
N ALA A 154 -10.79 -20.60 8.04
CA ALA A 154 -10.34 -21.73 7.23
C ALA A 154 -10.48 -21.46 5.71
N ARG A 155 -11.55 -20.77 5.30
CA ARG A 155 -11.75 -20.36 3.91
C ARG A 155 -10.81 -19.23 3.51
N MET A 156 -10.54 -18.28 4.42
CA MET A 156 -9.51 -17.26 4.21
C MET A 156 -8.16 -17.93 3.91
N ILE A 157 -7.75 -18.93 4.68
CA ILE A 157 -6.53 -19.71 4.41
C ILE A 157 -6.59 -20.41 3.04
N ARG A 158 -7.71 -21.07 2.70
CA ARG A 158 -7.88 -21.73 1.40
C ARG A 158 -7.71 -20.75 0.25
N TYR A 159 -8.34 -19.58 0.34
CA TYR A 159 -8.24 -18.56 -0.68
C TYR A 159 -6.85 -17.94 -0.75
N THR A 160 -6.18 -17.72 0.39
CA THR A 160 -4.78 -17.28 0.40
C THR A 160 -3.89 -18.28 -0.36
N LYS A 161 -4.06 -19.58 -0.12
CA LYS A 161 -3.31 -20.63 -0.82
C LYS A 161 -3.58 -20.63 -2.32
N GLN A 162 -4.85 -20.52 -2.71
CA GLN A 162 -5.27 -20.66 -4.10
C GLN A 162 -4.98 -19.40 -4.91
N TYR A 163 -5.34 -18.23 -4.40
CA TYR A 163 -5.36 -17.00 -5.17
C TYR A 163 -4.19 -16.07 -4.82
N GLY A 164 -3.64 -16.11 -3.62
CA GLY A 164 -2.40 -15.37 -3.36
C GLY A 164 -2.30 -14.76 -1.98
N PRO A 165 -1.21 -14.02 -1.73
CA PRO A 165 -0.87 -13.52 -0.41
C PRO A 165 -1.75 -12.32 -0.03
N PHE A 166 -3.03 -12.56 0.24
CA PHE A 166 -3.98 -11.51 0.58
C PHE A 166 -3.52 -10.72 1.79
N ASP A 167 -3.34 -9.42 1.61
CA ASP A 167 -3.43 -8.49 2.71
C ASP A 167 -4.91 -8.30 3.06
N TRP A 168 -5.36 -8.95 4.13
CA TRP A 168 -6.76 -8.91 4.56
C TRP A 168 -7.21 -7.55 5.11
N ARG A 169 -6.33 -6.55 5.17
CA ARG A 169 -6.70 -5.15 5.40
C ARG A 169 -7.22 -4.49 4.12
N HIS A 170 -6.91 -5.06 2.95
CA HIS A 170 -7.27 -4.48 1.66
C HIS A 170 -8.70 -4.83 1.26
N ALA A 171 -9.50 -3.82 0.88
CA ALA A 171 -10.89 -4.02 0.50
C ALA A 171 -11.06 -5.03 -0.65
N CYS A 172 -10.14 -5.03 -1.63
CA CYS A 172 -10.19 -6.00 -2.73
C CYS A 172 -9.93 -7.44 -2.29
N SER A 173 -9.23 -7.70 -1.18
CA SER A 173 -9.11 -9.05 -0.62
C SER A 173 -10.47 -9.58 -0.14
N HIS A 174 -11.27 -8.70 0.47
CA HIS A 174 -12.65 -9.02 0.89
C HIS A 174 -13.55 -9.22 -0.33
N SER A 175 -13.40 -8.37 -1.36
CA SER A 175 -14.13 -8.52 -2.62
C SER A 175 -13.85 -9.87 -3.29
N VAL A 176 -12.59 -10.32 -3.33
CA VAL A 176 -12.25 -11.66 -3.83
C VAL A 176 -12.90 -12.75 -2.96
N TYR A 177 -12.81 -12.64 -1.64
CA TYR A 177 -13.45 -13.62 -0.75
C TYR A 177 -14.94 -13.78 -1.02
N TRP A 178 -15.68 -12.67 -1.09
CA TRP A 178 -17.13 -12.71 -1.26
C TRP A 178 -17.57 -13.11 -2.66
N SER A 179 -16.84 -12.66 -3.70
CA SER A 179 -17.12 -13.05 -5.08
C SER A 179 -16.89 -14.55 -5.31
N VAL A 180 -15.75 -15.08 -4.86
CA VAL A 180 -15.43 -16.52 -5.00
C VAL A 180 -16.40 -17.37 -4.18
N ARG A 181 -16.70 -16.99 -2.93
CA ARG A 181 -17.69 -17.70 -2.10
C ARG A 181 -19.07 -17.71 -2.75
N GLY A 182 -19.49 -16.58 -3.32
CA GLY A 182 -20.77 -16.46 -4.02
C GLY A 182 -20.87 -17.39 -5.23
N ILE A 183 -19.77 -17.61 -5.95
CA ILE A 183 -19.72 -18.58 -7.05
C ILE A 183 -19.79 -20.01 -6.51
N GLU A 184 -18.97 -20.36 -5.51
CA GLU A 184 -18.94 -21.71 -4.91
C GLU A 184 -20.31 -22.13 -4.35
N GLU A 185 -20.98 -21.24 -3.61
CA GLU A 185 -22.28 -21.54 -2.98
C GLU A 185 -23.48 -21.29 -3.91
N GLY A 186 -23.24 -20.62 -5.03
CA GLY A 186 -24.24 -20.30 -6.03
C GLY A 186 -24.38 -21.38 -7.11
N TYR A 187 -23.31 -22.06 -7.46
CA TYR A 187 -23.21 -22.88 -8.67
C TYR A 187 -24.35 -23.88 -8.86
N ASP A 188 -24.81 -24.52 -7.78
CA ASP A 188 -25.86 -25.55 -7.83
C ASP A 188 -27.30 -25.00 -7.76
N ARG A 189 -27.48 -23.68 -7.75
CA ARG A 189 -28.79 -23.05 -7.61
C ARG A 189 -29.49 -22.90 -8.97
N ILE A 190 -30.73 -23.40 -9.05
CA ILE A 190 -31.58 -23.40 -10.25
C ILE A 190 -31.76 -22.01 -10.90
N ALA A 191 -31.73 -20.93 -10.10
CA ALA A 191 -31.95 -19.56 -10.57
C ALA A 191 -30.69 -18.85 -11.11
N ILE A 192 -29.54 -19.54 -11.13
CA ILE A 192 -28.27 -18.98 -11.60
C ILE A 192 -28.06 -19.35 -13.06
N ASP A 193 -27.87 -18.34 -13.90
CA ASP A 193 -27.45 -18.48 -15.28
C ASP A 193 -25.95 -18.13 -15.44
N THR A 194 -25.41 -18.40 -16.62
CA THR A 194 -24.03 -18.12 -16.99
C THR A 194 -23.68 -16.63 -16.90
N TYR A 195 -24.64 -15.72 -17.12
CA TYR A 195 -24.37 -14.27 -17.06
C TYR A 195 -24.14 -13.79 -15.64
N LYS A 196 -24.92 -14.30 -14.67
CA LYS A 196 -24.77 -13.94 -13.25
C LYS A 196 -23.42 -14.38 -12.71
N THR A 197 -23.01 -15.61 -12.99
CA THR A 197 -21.71 -16.15 -12.56
C THR A 197 -20.55 -15.45 -13.26
N LEU A 198 -20.66 -15.16 -14.57
CA LEU A 198 -19.66 -14.39 -15.30
C LEU A 198 -19.48 -12.96 -14.72
N ASN A 199 -20.58 -12.30 -14.35
CA ASN A 199 -20.49 -10.98 -13.74
C ASN A 199 -19.80 -11.01 -12.36
N THR A 200 -20.08 -12.03 -11.53
CA THR A 200 -19.37 -12.23 -10.27
C THR A 200 -17.89 -12.53 -10.48
N ASP A 201 -17.56 -13.35 -11.48
CA ASP A 201 -16.18 -13.65 -11.86
C ASP A 201 -15.40 -12.39 -12.32
N ARG A 202 -16.07 -11.47 -13.02
CA ARG A 202 -15.47 -10.16 -13.38
C ARG A 202 -15.16 -9.31 -12.14
N VAL A 203 -15.97 -9.39 -11.09
CA VAL A 203 -15.65 -8.73 -9.80
C VAL A 203 -14.36 -9.32 -9.22
N THR A 204 -14.20 -10.65 -9.27
CA THR A 204 -12.96 -11.31 -8.84
C THR A 204 -11.75 -10.82 -9.64
N LEU A 205 -11.85 -10.75 -10.97
CA LEU A 205 -10.77 -10.24 -11.84
C LEU A 205 -10.41 -8.78 -11.53
N HIS A 206 -11.39 -7.89 -11.50
CA HIS A 206 -11.12 -6.47 -11.20
C HIS A 206 -10.48 -6.31 -9.82
N SER A 207 -10.92 -7.12 -8.83
CA SER A 207 -10.32 -7.10 -7.50
C SER A 207 -8.85 -7.55 -7.52
N MET A 208 -8.50 -8.56 -8.32
CA MET A 208 -7.11 -8.99 -8.51
C MET A 208 -6.27 -7.94 -9.24
N GLN A 209 -6.85 -7.24 -10.23
CA GLN A 209 -6.20 -6.13 -10.91
C GLN A 209 -5.89 -4.98 -9.94
N GLU A 210 -6.82 -4.66 -9.04
CA GLU A 210 -6.58 -3.66 -8.00
C GLU A 210 -5.56 -4.14 -6.97
N LEU A 211 -5.56 -5.43 -6.60
CA LEU A 211 -4.51 -5.99 -5.74
C LEU A 211 -3.12 -5.94 -6.40
N PHE A 212 -3.02 -6.02 -7.72
CA PHE A 212 -1.77 -5.75 -8.42
C PHE A 212 -1.30 -4.29 -8.22
N ARG A 213 -2.23 -3.33 -8.26
CA ARG A 213 -1.93 -1.89 -8.11
C ARG A 213 -1.68 -1.45 -6.67
N THR A 214 -2.39 -2.02 -5.69
CA THR A 214 -2.41 -1.55 -4.29
C THR A 214 -2.49 -2.68 -3.26
N GLY A 215 -2.21 -3.94 -3.62
CA GLY A 215 -2.44 -5.11 -2.76
C GLY A 215 -1.55 -5.24 -1.54
N SER A 216 -0.53 -4.41 -1.37
CA SER A 216 0.28 -4.34 -0.16
C SER A 216 -0.09 -3.11 0.65
N ILE A 217 -0.48 -3.28 1.92
CA ILE A 217 -0.83 -2.14 2.80
C ILE A 217 0.29 -1.88 3.80
N GLN A 218 0.61 -0.60 3.99
CA GLN A 218 1.27 -0.11 5.17
C GLN A 218 0.27 0.70 5.99
N TYR A 219 0.14 0.35 7.26
CA TYR A 219 -0.74 1.03 8.19
C TYR A 219 -0.01 1.27 9.50
N ASP A 220 0.09 2.53 9.90
CA ASP A 220 0.62 2.93 11.20
C ASP A 220 -0.54 3.12 12.18
N LEU A 221 -0.57 2.29 13.22
CA LEU A 221 -1.64 2.30 14.22
C LEU A 221 -1.58 3.51 15.17
N VAL A 222 -0.43 4.15 15.30
CA VAL A 222 -0.23 5.30 16.19
C VAL A 222 -0.63 6.59 15.51
N THR A 223 -0.21 6.78 14.25
CA THR A 223 -0.53 7.98 13.47
C THR A 223 -1.85 7.84 12.70
N GLY A 224 -2.32 6.61 12.48
CA GLY A 224 -3.47 6.33 11.62
C GLY A 224 -3.16 6.43 10.13
N GLU A 225 -1.88 6.57 9.76
CA GLU A 225 -1.45 6.66 8.37
C GLU A 225 -1.72 5.35 7.63
N TYR A 226 -2.30 5.47 6.44
CA TYR A 226 -2.61 4.36 5.55
C TYR A 226 -2.02 4.61 4.18
N MET A 227 -1.33 3.59 3.67
CA MET A 227 -0.77 3.59 2.33
C MET A 227 -0.97 2.23 1.70
N ALA A 228 -1.17 2.24 0.38
CA ALA A 228 -1.27 1.03 -0.40
C ALA A 228 -0.25 1.07 -1.53
N PHE A 229 0.41 -0.06 -1.78
CA PHE A 229 1.52 -0.19 -2.72
C PHE A 229 1.25 -1.31 -3.72
N SER A 230 1.84 -1.17 -4.89
CA SER A 230 1.75 -2.19 -5.94
C SER A 230 2.46 -3.47 -5.54
N SER A 231 1.74 -4.57 -5.71
CA SER A 231 2.17 -5.93 -5.41
C SER A 231 2.18 -6.73 -6.72
N LEU A 232 3.37 -6.92 -7.30
CA LEU A 232 3.47 -7.47 -8.67
C LEU A 232 3.12 -8.97 -8.74
N GLY A 233 3.16 -9.69 -7.61
CA GLY A 233 2.86 -11.12 -7.53
C GLY A 233 1.42 -11.52 -7.90
N TRP A 234 0.52 -10.56 -8.10
CA TRP A 234 -0.86 -10.81 -8.48
C TRP A 234 -1.07 -11.10 -9.98
N LEU A 235 -0.08 -10.83 -10.83
CA LEU A 235 -0.27 -11.01 -12.28
C LEU A 235 -0.44 -12.49 -12.69
N ASP A 236 0.38 -13.38 -12.13
CA ASP A 236 0.26 -14.82 -12.39
C ASP A 236 -1.10 -15.35 -11.92
N THR A 237 -1.58 -14.93 -10.74
CA THR A 237 -2.93 -15.26 -10.25
C THR A 237 -4.02 -14.75 -11.19
N TYR A 238 -3.94 -13.47 -11.59
CA TYR A 238 -4.94 -12.87 -12.47
C TYR A 238 -5.07 -13.67 -13.76
N ARG A 239 -3.92 -14.02 -14.38
CA ARG A 239 -3.86 -14.86 -15.57
C ARG A 239 -4.52 -16.22 -15.31
N GLN A 240 -4.08 -16.92 -14.25
CA GLN A 240 -4.60 -18.24 -13.91
C GLN A 240 -6.13 -18.22 -13.75
N VAL A 241 -6.66 -17.25 -13.02
CA VAL A 241 -8.11 -17.15 -12.79
C VAL A 241 -8.87 -16.81 -14.08
N LEU A 242 -8.32 -15.93 -14.92
CA LEU A 242 -8.94 -15.64 -16.20
C LEU A 242 -8.97 -16.87 -17.12
N GLU A 243 -7.85 -17.57 -17.25
CA GLU A 243 -7.69 -18.70 -18.16
C GLU A 243 -8.43 -19.95 -17.67
N GLU A 244 -8.18 -20.38 -16.43
CA GLU A 244 -8.68 -21.64 -15.89
C GLU A 244 -10.13 -21.53 -15.41
N ASN A 245 -10.48 -20.43 -14.75
CA ASN A 245 -11.80 -20.31 -14.13
C ASN A 245 -12.80 -19.63 -15.05
N ILE A 246 -12.43 -18.54 -15.72
CA ILE A 246 -13.42 -17.71 -16.41
C ILE A 246 -13.63 -18.19 -17.84
N ARG A 247 -12.55 -18.30 -18.63
CA ARG A 247 -12.64 -18.86 -19.99
C ARG A 247 -13.04 -20.34 -19.98
N GLY A 248 -12.56 -21.09 -19.00
CA GLY A 248 -12.95 -22.49 -18.80
C GLY A 248 -14.43 -22.70 -18.44
N ARG A 249 -15.05 -21.78 -17.69
CA ARG A 249 -16.47 -21.91 -17.26
C ARG A 249 -17.47 -21.18 -18.14
N HIS A 250 -17.05 -20.12 -18.82
CA HIS A 250 -17.96 -19.21 -19.53
C HIS A 250 -17.53 -19.03 -20.99
N TYR A 251 -18.14 -19.79 -21.90
CA TYR A 251 -17.94 -19.63 -23.35
C TYR A 251 -18.24 -18.20 -23.85
N LEU A 252 -19.06 -17.43 -23.12
CA LEU A 252 -19.43 -16.05 -23.42
C LEU A 252 -18.41 -14.99 -22.96
N ALA A 253 -17.42 -15.36 -22.15
CA ALA A 253 -16.48 -14.40 -21.56
C ALA A 253 -15.58 -13.74 -22.62
N ASP A 254 -15.02 -14.56 -23.52
CA ASP A 254 -14.15 -14.16 -24.62
C ASP A 254 -14.48 -15.01 -25.88
N ASP A 255 -15.73 -14.90 -26.34
CA ASP A 255 -16.16 -15.53 -27.60
C ASP A 255 -15.21 -15.13 -28.75
N PRO A 256 -14.55 -16.10 -29.42
CA PRO A 256 -13.54 -15.83 -30.44
C PRO A 256 -14.10 -15.12 -31.67
N ASP A 257 -15.41 -15.20 -31.90
CA ASP A 257 -16.06 -14.53 -33.04
C ASP A 257 -16.30 -13.03 -32.78
N ARG A 258 -16.04 -12.55 -31.56
CA ARG A 258 -16.19 -11.13 -31.22
C ARG A 258 -14.96 -10.34 -31.64
N ALA A 259 -15.19 -9.24 -32.36
CA ALA A 259 -14.16 -8.26 -32.72
C ALA A 259 -13.48 -7.61 -31.50
N TYR A 260 -14.14 -7.59 -30.33
CA TYR A 260 -13.58 -7.06 -29.10
C TYR A 260 -13.94 -7.95 -27.90
N ARG A 261 -12.93 -8.48 -27.22
CA ARG A 261 -13.05 -9.41 -26.11
C ARG A 261 -12.64 -8.74 -24.81
N THR A 262 -13.62 -8.35 -23.99
CA THR A 262 -13.40 -7.44 -22.85
C THR A 262 -12.39 -7.96 -21.83
N THR A 263 -12.46 -9.25 -21.47
CA THR A 263 -11.53 -9.82 -20.48
C THR A 263 -10.12 -9.97 -21.04
N SER A 264 -9.99 -10.25 -22.34
CA SER A 264 -8.70 -10.22 -23.04
C SER A 264 -8.07 -8.82 -23.08
N ALA A 265 -8.88 -7.77 -23.32
CA ALA A 265 -8.38 -6.39 -23.31
C ALA A 265 -7.89 -5.98 -21.91
N GLY A 266 -8.62 -6.40 -20.87
CA GLY A 266 -8.22 -6.17 -19.48
C GLY A 266 -6.87 -6.80 -19.15
N LEU A 267 -6.67 -8.07 -19.55
CA LEU A 267 -5.40 -8.78 -19.39
C LEU A 267 -4.27 -8.10 -20.17
N GLU A 268 -4.49 -7.74 -21.43
CA GLU A 268 -3.50 -7.04 -22.27
C GLU A 268 -3.00 -5.76 -21.58
N ASN A 269 -3.92 -4.90 -21.13
CA ASN A 269 -3.57 -3.64 -20.46
C ASN A 269 -2.81 -3.89 -19.15
N LEU A 270 -3.23 -4.88 -18.36
CA LEU A 270 -2.56 -5.22 -17.10
C LEU A 270 -1.14 -5.76 -17.33
N ILE A 271 -0.93 -6.57 -18.36
CA ILE A 271 0.41 -7.06 -18.73
C ILE A 271 1.30 -5.90 -19.15
N ARG A 272 0.80 -4.95 -19.95
CA ARG A 272 1.56 -3.76 -20.34
C ARG A 272 1.95 -2.92 -19.11
N ASP A 273 1.03 -2.71 -18.17
CA ASP A 273 1.30 -2.05 -16.88
C ASP A 273 2.38 -2.80 -16.08
N ALA A 274 2.31 -4.13 -16.05
CA ALA A 274 3.26 -4.95 -15.32
C ALA A 274 4.64 -5.01 -15.93
N ILE A 275 4.77 -5.06 -17.26
CA ILE A 275 6.07 -4.99 -17.94
C ILE A 275 6.80 -3.70 -17.52
N VAL A 276 6.11 -2.56 -17.54
CA VAL A 276 6.65 -1.27 -17.09
C VAL A 276 7.03 -1.35 -15.61
N ALA A 277 6.17 -1.90 -14.75
CA ALA A 277 6.44 -1.98 -13.31
C ALA A 277 7.63 -2.89 -12.96
N TYR A 278 7.75 -4.06 -13.59
CA TYR A 278 8.88 -4.98 -13.41
C TYR A 278 10.19 -4.35 -13.92
N TYR A 279 10.16 -3.76 -15.11
CA TYR A 279 11.31 -3.10 -15.72
C TYR A 279 11.86 -2.00 -14.80
N ARG A 280 10.98 -1.12 -14.29
CA ARG A 280 11.35 -0.04 -13.35
C ARG A 280 11.99 -0.52 -12.07
N ARG A 281 11.56 -1.67 -11.54
CA ARG A 281 12.14 -2.26 -10.32
C ARG A 281 13.50 -2.93 -10.59
N GLY A 282 13.87 -3.08 -11.85
CA GLY A 282 15.09 -3.77 -12.30
C GLY A 282 14.90 -5.28 -12.49
N ASP A 283 13.67 -5.78 -12.38
CA ASP A 283 13.35 -7.17 -12.69
C ASP A 283 13.10 -7.32 -14.20
N ILE A 284 14.20 -7.20 -14.95
CA ILE A 284 14.19 -7.28 -16.41
C ILE A 284 13.75 -8.67 -16.87
N ALA A 285 14.09 -9.72 -16.12
CA ALA A 285 13.71 -11.09 -16.44
C ALA A 285 12.19 -11.28 -16.46
N SER A 286 11.48 -10.79 -15.44
CA SER A 286 10.01 -10.82 -15.42
C SER A 286 9.42 -9.92 -16.50
N ALA A 287 10.00 -8.74 -16.75
CA ALA A 287 9.54 -7.86 -17.82
C ALA A 287 9.62 -8.54 -19.21
N VAL A 288 10.72 -9.24 -19.49
CA VAL A 288 10.91 -10.03 -20.72
C VAL A 288 9.94 -11.22 -20.77
N LYS A 289 9.78 -11.97 -19.67
CA LYS A 289 8.80 -13.08 -19.58
C LYS A 289 7.40 -12.61 -19.98
N TRP A 290 6.97 -11.47 -19.44
CA TRP A 290 5.63 -10.95 -19.70
C TRP A 290 5.48 -10.31 -21.08
N LYS A 291 6.55 -9.74 -21.65
CA LYS A 291 6.58 -9.31 -23.05
C LYS A 291 6.42 -10.51 -24.00
N GLN A 292 7.16 -11.60 -23.77
CA GLN A 292 7.03 -12.82 -24.56
C GLN A 292 5.61 -13.37 -24.49
N TYR A 293 5.03 -13.41 -23.29
CA TYR A 293 3.65 -13.85 -23.12
C TYR A 293 2.66 -12.98 -23.91
N LEU A 294 2.88 -11.66 -23.98
CA LEU A 294 2.06 -10.76 -24.80
C LEU A 294 2.21 -11.06 -26.30
N GLU A 295 3.41 -11.37 -26.78
CA GLU A 295 3.66 -11.75 -28.18
C GLU A 295 3.00 -13.08 -28.56
N ASP A 296 3.04 -14.07 -27.66
CA ASP A 296 2.40 -15.37 -27.83
C ASP A 296 0.86 -15.26 -27.88
N GLY A 297 0.31 -14.18 -27.32
CA GLY A 297 -1.10 -13.84 -27.38
C GLY A 297 -1.61 -13.42 -28.77
N VAL A 298 -0.71 -13.07 -29.69
CA VAL A 298 -1.06 -12.56 -31.02
C VAL A 298 -1.77 -13.64 -31.81
N GLY A 299 -2.96 -13.33 -32.34
CA GLY A 299 -3.78 -14.28 -33.09
C GLY A 299 -4.46 -15.36 -32.23
N THR A 300 -4.30 -15.32 -30.90
CA THR A 300 -4.97 -16.25 -29.98
C THR A 300 -5.98 -15.49 -29.11
N TRP A 301 -5.51 -14.74 -28.11
CA TRP A 301 -6.35 -14.03 -27.15
C TRP A 301 -6.21 -12.51 -27.21
N LEU A 302 -5.21 -11.95 -27.90
CA LEU A 302 -5.12 -10.50 -28.11
C LEU A 302 -6.28 -9.94 -28.94
N ASN A 303 -6.68 -8.69 -28.66
CA ASN A 303 -7.76 -8.01 -29.39
C ASN A 303 -7.26 -7.17 -30.57
N SER A 304 -5.96 -7.00 -30.72
CA SER A 304 -5.38 -6.24 -31.82
C SER A 304 -5.30 -7.13 -33.07
N ASN A 305 -6.05 -6.77 -34.10
CA ASN A 305 -5.89 -7.28 -35.47
C ASN A 305 -5.10 -6.31 -36.36
N ASP A 306 -4.44 -5.33 -35.73
CA ASP A 306 -3.60 -4.33 -36.41
C ASP A 306 -2.18 -4.89 -36.54
N ASP A 307 -1.83 -5.31 -37.76
CA ASP A 307 -0.51 -5.87 -38.10
C ASP A 307 0.63 -4.92 -37.73
N ALA A 308 0.44 -3.61 -37.80
CA ALA A 308 1.47 -2.64 -37.43
C ALA A 308 1.75 -2.68 -35.91
N LYS A 309 0.71 -2.74 -35.08
CA LYS A 309 0.85 -2.86 -33.62
C LYS A 309 1.41 -4.23 -33.20
N ILE A 310 1.07 -5.27 -33.94
CA ILE A 310 1.59 -6.63 -33.72
C ILE A 310 3.09 -6.68 -34.03
N ASN A 311 3.49 -6.16 -35.19
CA ASN A 311 4.90 -6.14 -35.59
C ASN A 311 5.69 -5.24 -34.63
N GLU A 312 5.13 -4.10 -34.25
CA GLU A 312 5.73 -3.23 -33.23
C GLU A 312 5.94 -3.96 -31.89
N LEU A 313 4.98 -4.77 -31.41
CA LEU A 313 5.16 -5.56 -30.20
C LEU A 313 6.34 -6.55 -30.31
N ARG A 314 6.52 -7.18 -31.48
CA ARG A 314 7.56 -8.19 -31.74
C ARG A 314 8.93 -7.60 -31.99
N ASP A 315 8.99 -6.48 -32.71
CA ASP A 315 10.23 -5.89 -33.20
C ASP A 315 10.95 -5.06 -32.13
N LEU A 316 10.20 -4.47 -31.19
CA LEU A 316 10.80 -3.68 -30.11
C LEU A 316 11.54 -4.59 -29.12
N SER A 317 12.78 -4.23 -28.79
CA SER A 317 13.45 -4.75 -27.59
C SER A 317 12.68 -4.38 -26.32
N ILE A 318 13.02 -5.00 -25.19
CA ILE A 318 12.37 -4.66 -23.91
C ILE A 318 12.61 -3.19 -23.52
N ASP A 319 13.78 -2.65 -23.84
CA ASP A 319 14.15 -1.25 -23.57
C ASP A 319 13.31 -0.30 -24.44
N GLU A 320 13.25 -0.55 -25.74
CA GLU A 320 12.46 0.27 -26.67
C GLU A 320 10.95 0.17 -26.38
N PHE A 321 10.47 -1.02 -26.01
CA PHE A 321 9.08 -1.21 -25.57
C PHE A 321 8.78 -0.38 -24.32
N TYR A 322 9.65 -0.45 -23.31
CA TYR A 322 9.53 0.34 -22.09
C TYR A 322 9.54 1.85 -22.39
N GLU A 323 10.50 2.33 -23.18
CA GLU A 323 10.59 3.74 -23.57
C GLU A 323 9.32 4.21 -24.29
N LYS A 324 8.78 3.39 -25.19
CA LYS A 324 7.52 3.70 -25.88
C LYS A 324 6.35 3.80 -24.90
N GLN A 325 6.19 2.82 -24.01
CA GLN A 325 5.13 2.86 -22.99
C GLN A 325 5.25 4.12 -22.12
N LEU A 326 6.48 4.51 -21.78
CA LEU A 326 6.74 5.71 -20.99
C LEU A 326 6.34 6.98 -21.75
N ARG A 327 6.67 7.09 -23.04
CA ARG A 327 6.28 8.21 -23.90
C ARG A 327 4.76 8.31 -24.09
N ASP A 328 4.08 7.17 -24.17
CA ASP A 328 2.63 7.12 -24.28
C ASP A 328 1.98 7.63 -22.98
N ARG A 329 2.45 7.17 -21.81
CA ARG A 329 1.97 7.63 -20.50
C ARG A 329 2.24 9.11 -20.25
N ALA A 330 3.47 9.57 -20.55
CA ALA A 330 3.88 10.96 -20.37
C ALA A 330 3.12 11.94 -21.28
N SER A 331 2.29 11.46 -22.21
CA SER A 331 1.51 12.32 -23.09
C SER A 331 0.18 12.79 -22.53
N ILE A 332 -0.30 12.14 -21.48
CA ILE A 332 -1.54 12.50 -20.80
C ILE A 332 -1.14 13.27 -19.53
N PRO A 333 -1.44 14.57 -19.41
CA PRO A 333 -0.90 15.41 -18.33
C PRO A 333 -1.16 14.88 -16.92
N GLN A 334 -2.40 14.43 -16.64
CA GLN A 334 -2.77 13.91 -15.33
C GLN A 334 -2.05 12.58 -15.03
N VAL A 335 -1.88 11.72 -16.03
CA VAL A 335 -1.16 10.44 -15.87
C VAL A 335 0.30 10.69 -15.57
N ALA A 336 0.92 11.62 -16.29
CA ALA A 336 2.30 12.03 -16.03
C ALA A 336 2.48 12.59 -14.61
N GLU A 337 1.57 13.46 -14.16
CA GLU A 337 1.61 14.04 -12.81
C GLU A 337 1.52 12.96 -11.74
N PHE A 338 0.53 12.06 -11.84
CA PHE A 338 0.37 10.96 -10.89
C PHE A 338 1.56 9.99 -10.88
N GLU A 339 2.15 9.70 -12.04
CA GLU A 339 3.34 8.85 -12.14
C GLU A 339 4.56 9.51 -11.48
N VAL A 340 4.76 10.82 -11.68
CA VAL A 340 5.86 11.57 -11.06
C VAL A 340 5.66 11.68 -9.55
N GLU A 341 4.49 12.13 -9.09
CA GLU A 341 4.16 12.27 -7.67
C GLU A 341 4.22 10.93 -6.94
N GLY A 342 3.56 9.90 -7.47
CA GLY A 342 3.56 8.57 -6.89
C GLY A 342 4.96 8.00 -6.75
N SER A 343 5.80 8.13 -7.78
CA SER A 343 7.18 7.62 -7.75
C SER A 343 8.05 8.37 -6.75
N LEU A 344 7.90 9.70 -6.65
CA LEU A 344 8.62 10.51 -5.65
C LEU A 344 8.20 10.17 -4.22
N MET A 345 6.89 10.01 -3.96
CA MET A 345 6.39 9.57 -2.66
C MET A 345 6.98 8.20 -2.27
N GLN A 346 7.04 7.26 -3.21
CA GLN A 346 7.65 5.95 -3.00
C GLN A 346 9.15 6.04 -2.73
N ALA A 347 9.88 6.87 -3.48
CA ALA A 347 11.30 7.09 -3.27
C ALA A 347 11.56 7.57 -1.83
N PHE A 348 10.90 8.65 -1.41
CA PHE A 348 11.08 9.21 -0.08
C PHE A 348 10.72 8.20 1.02
N ARG A 349 9.61 7.47 0.90
CA ARG A 349 9.21 6.47 1.89
C ARG A 349 10.21 5.32 2.01
N ALA A 350 10.77 4.84 0.90
CA ALA A 350 11.83 3.83 0.90
C ALA A 350 13.07 4.29 1.68
N LEU A 351 13.48 5.55 1.49
CA LEU A 351 14.60 6.14 2.23
C LEU A 351 14.28 6.32 3.72
N LEU A 352 13.09 6.82 4.05
CA LEU A 352 12.73 7.30 5.38
C LEU A 352 12.37 6.20 6.37
N LEU A 353 11.72 5.13 5.90
CA LEU A 353 11.23 4.04 6.73
C LEU A 353 12.18 2.84 6.77
N ARG A 354 12.89 2.59 5.66
CA ARG A 354 13.66 1.35 5.47
C ARG A 354 15.14 1.57 5.15
N ASN A 355 15.60 2.83 5.01
CA ASN A 355 16.94 3.20 4.54
C ASN A 355 17.34 2.48 3.23
N ASP A 356 16.35 2.24 2.37
CA ASP A 356 16.53 1.51 1.11
C ASP A 356 16.95 2.49 0.00
N ILE A 357 18.26 2.75 -0.06
CA ILE A 357 18.89 3.70 -0.99
C ILE A 357 18.76 3.22 -2.44
N GLU A 358 18.78 1.91 -2.69
CA GLU A 358 18.70 1.38 -4.05
C GLU A 358 17.32 1.66 -4.64
N ARG A 359 16.25 1.37 -3.89
CA ARG A 359 14.88 1.63 -4.30
C ARG A 359 14.60 3.13 -4.43
N PHE A 360 15.11 3.96 -3.51
CA PHE A 360 15.05 5.41 -3.63
C PHE A 360 15.59 5.88 -4.99
N ASN A 361 16.80 5.44 -5.36
CA ASN A 361 17.45 5.87 -6.59
C ASN A 361 16.68 5.42 -7.85
N LYS A 362 16.10 4.22 -7.84
CA LYS A 362 15.30 3.69 -8.96
C LYS A 362 14.04 4.53 -9.18
N GLU A 363 13.26 4.75 -8.12
CA GLU A 363 12.00 5.51 -8.21
C GLU A 363 12.24 7.00 -8.54
N PHE A 364 13.30 7.60 -7.97
CA PHE A 364 13.66 8.98 -8.23
C PHE A 364 14.07 9.21 -9.70
N ARG A 365 14.88 8.30 -10.26
CA ARG A 365 15.28 8.36 -11.69
C ARG A 365 14.08 8.19 -12.61
N TYR A 366 13.14 7.31 -12.25
CA TYR A 366 11.92 7.14 -13.03
C TYR A 366 11.08 8.43 -13.05
N ALA A 367 10.86 9.03 -11.88
CA ALA A 367 10.12 10.29 -11.78
C ALA A 367 10.76 11.38 -12.65
N ALA A 368 12.09 11.48 -12.64
CA ALA A 368 12.83 12.41 -13.48
C ALA A 368 12.64 12.12 -14.98
N ALA A 369 12.62 10.85 -15.38
CA ALA A 369 12.43 10.45 -16.77
C ALA A 369 11.02 10.78 -17.30
N VAL A 370 9.97 10.48 -16.51
CA VAL A 370 8.58 10.83 -16.87
C VAL A 370 8.41 12.35 -16.98
N HIS A 371 8.92 13.08 -15.98
CA HIS A 371 8.86 14.54 -15.95
C HIS A 371 9.53 15.16 -17.18
N LYS A 372 10.73 14.69 -17.53
CA LYS A 372 11.46 15.13 -18.73
C LYS A 372 10.66 14.86 -20.00
N LEU A 373 10.15 13.63 -20.18
CA LEU A 373 9.38 13.25 -21.37
C LEU A 373 8.07 14.02 -21.51
N TYR A 374 7.38 14.29 -20.39
CA TYR A 374 6.18 15.11 -20.37
C TYR A 374 6.45 16.50 -20.94
N PHE A 375 7.51 17.18 -20.47
CA PHE A 375 7.84 18.52 -20.96
C PHE A 375 8.42 18.54 -22.37
N GLU A 376 9.17 17.53 -22.80
CA GLU A 376 9.59 17.38 -24.20
C GLU A 376 8.36 17.33 -25.14
N LYS A 377 7.34 16.54 -24.78
CA LYS A 377 6.13 16.37 -25.58
C LYS A 377 5.20 17.59 -25.48
N GLN A 378 4.98 18.13 -24.28
CA GLN A 378 4.16 19.32 -24.09
C GLN A 378 4.72 20.50 -24.88
N ASN A 379 6.05 20.72 -24.84
CA ASN A 379 6.70 21.76 -25.64
C ASN A 379 6.42 21.55 -27.13
N SER A 380 6.54 20.32 -27.64
CA SER A 380 6.25 20.01 -29.06
C SER A 380 4.78 20.25 -29.46
N GLN A 381 3.83 19.97 -28.56
CA GLN A 381 2.40 20.17 -28.80
C GLN A 381 2.00 21.65 -28.70
N THR A 382 2.61 22.43 -27.79
CA THR A 382 2.35 23.88 -27.66
C THR A 382 2.83 24.71 -28.85
N PHE A 383 3.75 24.19 -29.68
CA PHE A 383 4.07 24.80 -30.97
C PHE A 383 2.95 24.63 -32.02
N ILE A 384 2.04 23.68 -31.81
CA ILE A 384 1.00 23.28 -32.78
C ILE A 384 -0.40 23.72 -32.32
N ASP A 385 -0.71 23.61 -31.01
CA ASP A 385 -1.97 24.02 -30.40
C ASP A 385 -1.73 24.90 -29.16
N GLN A 386 -2.10 26.17 -29.27
CA GLN A 386 -1.91 27.17 -28.23
C GLN A 386 -2.89 27.05 -27.04
N ASN A 387 -3.90 26.18 -27.11
CA ASN A 387 -4.91 26.02 -26.03
C ASN A 387 -4.58 24.92 -25.02
N ALA A 388 -3.53 24.11 -25.22
CA ALA A 388 -3.11 23.04 -24.31
C ALA A 388 -2.33 23.52 -23.05
N ARG A 389 -2.58 24.76 -22.60
CA ARG A 389 -1.72 25.55 -21.70
C ARG A 389 -1.79 25.25 -20.20
N MET A 390 -2.49 24.21 -19.76
CA MET A 390 -2.52 23.88 -18.33
C MET A 390 -1.30 23.02 -17.96
N GLU A 391 -0.33 23.62 -17.28
CA GLU A 391 0.79 22.88 -16.68
C GLU A 391 0.25 22.09 -15.49
N ALA A 392 0.24 20.76 -15.60
CA ALA A 392 -0.20 19.88 -14.52
C ALA A 392 0.81 19.83 -13.35
N MET A 393 2.09 20.12 -13.61
CA MET A 393 3.15 20.07 -12.58
C MET A 393 4.24 21.13 -12.84
N PRO A 394 5.11 21.44 -11.86
CA PRO A 394 6.21 22.38 -12.04
C PRO A 394 7.22 21.95 -13.12
N ARG A 395 7.72 22.91 -13.90
CA ARG A 395 8.75 22.68 -14.95
C ARG A 395 10.11 22.32 -14.40
N ASN A 396 10.46 22.79 -13.20
CA ASN A 396 11.68 22.34 -12.55
C ASN A 396 11.39 21.04 -11.80
N PHE A 397 12.11 19.98 -12.14
CA PHE A 397 11.97 18.69 -11.45
C PHE A 397 12.27 18.81 -9.96
N ASN A 398 13.26 19.61 -9.56
CA ASN A 398 13.59 19.80 -8.15
C ASN A 398 12.49 20.55 -7.39
N GLU A 399 11.77 21.45 -8.04
CA GLU A 399 10.58 22.08 -7.45
C GLU A 399 9.46 21.06 -7.26
N MET A 400 9.26 20.15 -8.23
CA MET A 400 8.30 19.05 -8.09
C MET A 400 8.69 18.10 -6.95
N VAL A 401 9.97 17.73 -6.86
CA VAL A 401 10.56 16.98 -5.73
C VAL A 401 10.26 17.69 -4.40
N ALA A 402 10.44 19.01 -4.34
CA ALA A 402 10.18 19.81 -3.16
C ALA A 402 8.69 19.84 -2.77
N VAL A 403 7.80 19.98 -3.75
CA VAL A 403 6.34 19.94 -3.55
C VAL A 403 5.92 18.59 -2.97
N VAL A 404 6.37 17.48 -3.56
CA VAL A 404 5.99 16.13 -3.11
C VAL A 404 6.60 15.82 -1.75
N PHE A 405 7.85 16.21 -1.50
CA PHE A 405 8.48 16.04 -0.19
C PHE A 405 7.75 16.84 0.90
N PHE A 406 7.36 18.08 0.59
CA PHE A 406 6.55 18.90 1.47
C PHE A 406 5.17 18.28 1.74
N LYS A 407 4.50 17.78 0.70
CA LYS A 407 3.23 17.04 0.85
C LYS A 407 3.41 15.85 1.79
N LEU A 408 4.45 15.03 1.60
CA LEU A 408 4.74 13.88 2.45
C LEU A 408 4.95 14.26 3.93
N MET A 409 5.68 15.34 4.20
CA MET A 409 5.93 15.80 5.57
C MET A 409 4.66 16.26 6.30
N PHE A 410 3.65 16.73 5.56
CA PHE A 410 2.44 17.33 6.12
C PHE A 410 1.15 16.62 5.68
N GLU A 411 1.25 15.41 5.12
CA GLU A 411 0.09 14.62 4.73
C GLU A 411 -0.60 14.10 6.00
N ARG A 412 -1.83 14.57 6.25
CA ARG A 412 -2.76 14.05 7.28
C ARG A 412 -2.18 13.90 8.70
N ASP A 413 -1.72 15.00 9.31
CA ASP A 413 -1.47 15.12 10.75
C ASP A 413 -0.18 14.48 11.30
N ALA A 414 0.81 14.16 10.46
CA ALA A 414 2.12 13.67 10.92
C ALA A 414 2.79 14.58 11.97
N GLY A 415 2.45 15.87 11.98
CA GLY A 415 2.95 16.85 12.94
C GLY A 415 4.39 17.28 12.65
N PRO A 416 4.83 18.43 13.19
CA PRO A 416 6.12 19.03 12.84
C PRO A 416 7.33 18.15 13.20
N TYR A 417 7.21 17.22 14.15
CA TYR A 417 8.32 16.38 14.60
C TYR A 417 8.58 15.17 13.70
N ASN A 418 7.54 14.52 13.16
CA ASN A 418 7.73 13.48 12.13
C ASN A 418 8.29 14.10 10.85
N ALA A 419 7.76 15.28 10.48
CA ALA A 419 8.31 16.09 9.40
C ALA A 419 9.80 16.42 9.64
N ALA A 420 10.20 16.77 10.86
CA ALA A 420 11.60 17.05 11.22
C ALA A 420 12.51 15.82 11.05
N ALA A 421 12.09 14.66 11.54
CA ALA A 421 12.83 13.42 11.38
C ALA A 421 12.99 13.03 9.90
N ILE A 422 11.93 13.25 9.11
CA ILE A 422 11.93 13.03 7.67
C ILE A 422 12.90 13.98 6.97
N TYR A 423 12.81 15.26 7.30
CA TYR A 423 13.65 16.31 6.76
C TYR A 423 15.14 16.07 7.01
N GLN A 424 15.53 15.74 8.24
CA GLN A 424 16.93 15.54 8.60
C GLN A 424 17.59 14.34 7.89
N ARG A 425 16.79 13.35 7.45
CA ARG A 425 17.26 12.19 6.69
C ARG A 425 17.29 12.41 5.18
N ALA A 426 16.67 13.48 4.70
CA ALA A 426 16.61 13.75 3.27
C ALA A 426 17.99 14.16 2.72
N PRO A 427 18.28 13.87 1.44
CA PRO A 427 19.46 14.41 0.77
C PRO A 427 19.54 15.94 0.87
N LEU A 428 20.76 16.48 0.94
CA LEU A 428 21.02 17.91 1.11
C LEU A 428 20.22 18.79 0.12
N LEU A 429 20.19 18.40 -1.15
CA LEU A 429 19.46 19.14 -2.18
C LEU A 429 17.95 19.23 -1.87
N ILE A 430 17.35 18.15 -1.38
CA ILE A 430 15.92 18.13 -1.03
C ILE A 430 15.64 19.01 0.19
N GLN A 431 16.51 18.96 1.20
CA GLN A 431 16.43 19.86 2.36
C GLN A 431 16.48 21.32 1.91
N GLN A 432 17.47 21.66 1.08
CA GLN A 432 17.68 23.00 0.54
C GLN A 432 16.46 23.54 -0.22
N TRP A 433 15.86 22.71 -1.07
CA TRP A 433 14.68 23.06 -1.86
C TRP A 433 13.40 23.21 -1.03
N THR A 434 13.34 22.62 0.17
CA THR A 434 12.12 22.60 0.99
C THR A 434 12.18 23.48 2.22
N TYR A 435 13.36 23.81 2.73
CA TYR A 435 13.57 24.52 4.00
C TYR A 435 12.69 25.76 4.17
N ASP A 436 12.77 26.72 3.24
CA ASP A 436 12.03 27.99 3.36
C ASP A 436 10.50 27.77 3.30
N ARG A 437 10.04 26.76 2.56
CA ARG A 437 8.62 26.39 2.47
C ARG A 437 8.11 25.75 3.77
N VAL A 438 8.89 24.83 4.35
CA VAL A 438 8.59 24.23 5.65
C VAL A 438 8.57 25.31 6.73
N ARG A 439 9.57 26.19 6.76
CA ARG A 439 9.67 27.31 7.70
C ARG A 439 8.47 28.23 7.61
N TYR A 440 8.12 28.67 6.40
CA TYR A 440 6.96 29.53 6.19
C TYR A 440 5.67 28.85 6.68
N PHE A 441 5.47 27.59 6.31
CA PHE A 441 4.26 26.85 6.68
C PHE A 441 4.15 26.65 8.20
N THR A 442 5.16 26.08 8.86
CA THR A 442 5.08 25.75 10.30
C THR A 442 4.92 26.99 11.17
N LEU A 443 5.63 28.08 10.85
CA LEU A 443 5.53 29.34 11.61
C LEU A 443 4.21 30.08 11.33
N SER A 444 3.76 30.13 10.07
CA SER A 444 2.50 30.81 9.72
C SER A 444 1.26 30.11 10.26
N GLN A 445 1.30 28.78 10.38
CA GLN A 445 0.24 27.98 11.00
C GLN A 445 0.34 27.93 12.53
N GLY A 446 1.34 28.57 13.14
CA GLY A 446 1.56 28.55 14.59
C GLY A 446 1.85 27.15 15.13
N MET A 447 2.37 26.24 14.29
CA MET A 447 2.68 24.86 14.67
C MET A 447 3.96 24.75 15.52
N LEU A 448 4.88 25.70 15.35
CA LEU A 448 6.16 25.78 16.06
C LEU A 448 6.50 27.25 16.36
N THR A 449 7.24 27.51 17.42
CA THR A 449 7.95 28.78 17.58
C THR A 449 9.20 28.82 16.67
N PRO A 450 9.78 30.00 16.40
CA PRO A 450 11.05 30.09 15.67
C PRO A 450 12.16 29.23 16.27
N GLU A 451 12.29 29.23 17.60
CA GLU A 451 13.32 28.47 18.31
C GLU A 451 13.09 26.96 18.20
N GLU A 452 11.84 26.50 18.28
CA GLU A 452 11.48 25.09 18.06
C GLU A 452 11.73 24.66 16.62
N PHE A 453 11.44 25.54 15.66
CA PHE A 453 11.70 25.28 14.24
C PHE A 453 13.20 25.10 13.98
N ASP A 454 14.04 26.03 14.44
CA ASP A 454 15.48 25.98 14.18
C ASP A 454 16.15 24.73 14.80
N GLN A 455 15.60 24.20 15.90
CA GLN A 455 16.05 22.95 16.50
C GLN A 455 15.64 21.71 15.69
N LEU A 456 14.42 21.70 15.16
CA LEU A 456 13.84 20.55 14.47
C LEU A 456 14.25 20.49 13.00
N PHE A 457 14.37 21.63 12.36
CA PHE A 457 14.71 21.79 10.94
C PHE A 457 15.96 22.65 10.86
N PRO A 458 17.16 22.10 11.08
CA PRO A 458 18.38 22.88 10.95
C PRO A 458 18.53 23.42 9.53
N GLU A 459 18.98 24.67 9.41
CA GLU A 459 19.22 25.28 8.11
C GLU A 459 20.29 24.48 7.34
N PRO A 460 20.01 24.04 6.10
CA PRO A 460 20.97 23.29 5.31
C PRO A 460 22.21 24.11 5.00
N ALA A 461 23.33 23.43 4.77
CA ALA A 461 24.53 24.08 4.27
C ALA A 461 24.25 24.80 2.94
N ASN A 462 24.86 25.96 2.72
CA ASN A 462 24.80 26.75 1.47
C ASN A 462 23.40 27.27 1.06
N MET A 463 22.50 27.50 2.00
CA MET A 463 21.15 28.02 1.71
C MET A 463 21.11 29.39 1.02
N GLU A 464 22.08 30.27 1.25
CA GLU A 464 22.11 31.60 0.60
C GLU A 464 22.27 31.48 -0.92
N SER A 465 23.24 30.68 -1.38
CA SER A 465 23.43 30.37 -2.80
C SER A 465 22.22 29.62 -3.39
N MET A 466 21.59 28.76 -2.60
CA MET A 466 20.35 28.09 -3.01
C MET A 466 19.22 29.09 -3.24
N ARG A 467 19.01 30.04 -2.32
CA ARG A 467 17.98 31.08 -2.44
C ARG A 467 18.20 31.98 -3.64
N GLU A 468 19.45 32.25 -4.02
CA GLU A 468 19.77 32.95 -5.27
C GLU A 468 19.39 32.12 -6.50
N THR A 469 19.70 30.82 -6.49
CA THR A 469 19.33 29.89 -7.56
C THR A 469 17.81 29.83 -7.75
N ILE A 470 17.06 29.64 -6.67
CA ILE A 470 15.59 29.60 -6.69
C ILE A 470 15.01 30.93 -7.20
N ARG A 471 15.54 32.07 -6.74
CA ARG A 471 15.09 33.40 -7.21
C ARG A 471 15.32 33.57 -8.71
N ALA A 472 16.51 33.22 -9.20
CA ALA A 472 16.84 33.32 -10.61
C ALA A 472 15.93 32.45 -11.49
N GLU A 473 15.59 31.25 -11.03
CA GLU A 473 14.69 30.34 -11.74
C GLU A 473 13.24 30.82 -11.74
N VAL A 474 12.72 31.28 -10.60
CA VAL A 474 11.37 31.87 -10.50
C VAL A 474 11.26 33.10 -11.40
N GLU A 475 12.28 33.96 -11.42
CA GLU A 475 12.32 35.12 -12.33
C GLU A 475 12.36 34.69 -13.81
N ALA A 476 13.13 33.66 -14.15
CA ALA A 476 13.18 33.14 -15.51
C ALA A 476 11.83 32.57 -15.96
N GLU A 477 11.13 31.87 -15.08
CA GLU A 477 9.80 31.31 -15.35
C GLU A 477 8.74 32.41 -15.46
N LEU A 478 8.77 33.43 -14.57
CA LEU A 478 7.89 34.60 -14.68
C LEU A 478 8.10 35.36 -15.99
N LYS A 479 9.35 35.60 -16.39
CA LYS A 479 9.68 36.24 -17.68
C LYS A 479 9.18 35.40 -18.86
N ARG A 480 9.31 34.08 -18.79
CA ARG A 480 8.79 33.17 -19.82
C ARG A 480 7.26 33.23 -19.88
N ARG A 481 6.55 33.19 -18.75
CA ARG A 481 5.09 33.34 -18.67
C ARG A 481 4.61 34.68 -19.21
N GLN A 482 5.33 35.77 -18.92
CA GLN A 482 5.04 37.11 -19.45
C GLN A 482 5.29 37.20 -20.96
N MET A 483 6.38 36.61 -21.48
CA MET A 483 6.62 36.51 -22.92
C MET A 483 5.51 35.71 -23.61
N LEU A 484 5.07 34.61 -22.99
CA LEU A 484 3.96 33.79 -23.49
C LEU A 484 2.62 34.55 -23.46
N GLN A 485 2.32 35.32 -22.40
CA GLN A 485 1.12 36.17 -22.32
C GLN A 485 1.13 37.31 -23.33
N GLY A 486 2.25 38.01 -23.50
CA GLY A 486 2.38 39.10 -24.46
C GLY A 486 2.27 38.66 -25.93
N THR A 487 2.57 37.38 -26.22
CA THR A 487 2.39 36.81 -27.57
C THR A 487 0.92 36.48 -27.86
N ILE A 488 0.10 36.24 -26.82
CA ILE A 488 -1.34 35.95 -26.94
C ILE A 488 -2.14 37.24 -27.13
N GLU A 489 -1.74 38.34 -26.48
CA GLU A 489 -2.42 39.64 -26.63
C GLU A 489 -2.12 40.34 -27.97
N GLN A 490 -1.11 39.87 -28.72
CA GLN A 490 -0.73 40.39 -30.04
C GLN A 490 -1.28 39.56 -31.22
N GLN A 491 -2.01 38.48 -30.97
CA GLN A 491 -2.74 37.67 -31.96
C GLN A 491 -4.25 37.84 -31.77
#